data_AF-A0A060CBB4-F1
#
_entry.id   AF-A0A060CBB4-F1
#
_cell.length_a   1.000
_cell.length_b   1.000
_cell.length_c   1.000
_cell.angle_alpha   90.00
_cell.angle_beta   90.00
_cell.angle_gamma   90.00
#
_symmetry.space_group_name_H-M   'P 1'
#
loop_
_entity.id
_entity.type
_entity.pdbx_description
1 polymer ?
#
loop_
_entity_poly.entity_id
_entity_poly.type
_entity_poly.pdbx_seq_one_letter_code
_entity_poly.pdbx_strand_id
1 'polypeptide(L)' 'MQIHRAVDRASAVILGHSHGRDVLHKVVDVLFAKGTANGRLSASIGGLFPAGAGVTITPKHLRAMFRKIMD' A
#
# COMPACT_ATOMS: atom_id res chain seq x y z
N MET A 1 -15.89 -4.63 -13.39
CA MET A 1 -14.49 -4.23 -13.63
C MET A 1 -13.55 -5.06 -12.77
N GLN A 2 -12.50 -5.67 -13.33
CA GLN A 2 -11.65 -6.64 -12.62
C GLN A 2 -10.86 -6.03 -11.45
N ILE A 3 -10.43 -4.76 -11.55
CA ILE A 3 -9.72 -4.06 -10.47
C ILE A 3 -10.60 -3.90 -9.21
N HIS A 4 -11.89 -3.58 -9.37
CA HIS A 4 -12.79 -3.45 -8.21
C HIS A 4 -12.90 -4.75 -7.41
N ARG A 5 -13.01 -5.90 -8.10
CA ARG A 5 -13.06 -7.21 -7.43
C ARG A 5 -11.73 -7.58 -6.77
N ALA A 6 -10.61 -7.21 -7.38
CA ALA A 6 -9.28 -7.45 -6.81
C ALA A 6 -9.06 -6.61 -5.55
N VAL A 7 -9.44 -5.33 -5.57
CA VAL A 7 -9.37 -4.43 -4.42
C VAL A 7 -10.30 -4.90 -3.29
N ASP A 8 -11.54 -5.27 -3.61
CA ASP A 8 -12.54 -5.73 -2.63
C ASP A 8 -12.09 -6.98 -1.85
N ARG A 9 -11.28 -7.85 -2.48
CA ARG A 9 -10.74 -9.07 -1.86
C ARG A 9 -9.35 -8.88 -1.23
N ALA A 10 -8.70 -7.74 -1.45
CA ALA A 10 -7.36 -7.51 -0.98
C ALA A 10 -7.36 -7.00 0.47
N SER A 11 -6.60 -7.64 1.36
CA SER A 11 -6.41 -7.14 2.72
C SER A 11 -5.63 -5.83 2.77
N ALA A 12 -4.81 -5.55 1.73
CA ALA A 12 -4.06 -4.32 1.57
C ALA A 12 -3.76 -4.04 0.10
N VAL A 13 -3.65 -2.76 -0.25
CA VAL A 13 -3.28 -2.30 -1.59
C VAL A 13 -2.11 -1.32 -1.47
N ILE A 14 -1.05 -1.54 -2.24
CA ILE A 14 0.06 -0.59 -2.40
C ILE A 14 0.03 -0.09 -3.84
N LEU A 15 -0.02 1.23 -4.02
CA LEU A 15 0.00 1.85 -5.34
C LEU A 15 1.40 2.39 -5.67
N GLY A 16 2.03 1.82 -6.68
CA GLY A 16 3.19 2.41 -7.35
C GLY A 16 2.74 3.36 -8.45
N HIS A 17 3.33 4.54 -8.53
CA HIS A 17 2.93 5.57 -9.52
C HIS A 17 3.53 5.35 -10.91
N SER A 18 4.44 4.39 -11.07
CA SER A 18 5.04 4.03 -12.34
C SER A 18 5.58 2.59 -12.30
N HIS A 19 5.95 2.07 -13.47
CA HIS A 19 6.64 0.79 -13.62
C HIS A 19 8.17 0.92 -13.54
N GLY A 20 8.68 2.07 -13.06
CA GLY A 20 10.09 2.32 -12.88
C GLY A 20 10.70 1.36 -11.85
N ARG A 21 11.94 0.93 -12.09
CA ARG A 21 12.63 -0.05 -11.23
C ARG A 21 12.78 0.45 -9.78
N ASP A 22 13.04 1.73 -9.61
CA ASP A 22 13.12 2.43 -8.34
C ASP A 22 11.78 2.40 -7.58
N VAL A 23 10.68 2.64 -8.30
CA VAL A 23 9.32 2.58 -7.73
C VAL A 23 8.96 1.15 -7.32
N LEU A 24 9.27 0.17 -8.18
CA LEU A 24 9.04 -1.24 -7.88
C LEU A 24 9.86 -1.70 -6.67
N HIS A 25 11.15 -1.34 -6.60
CA HIS A 25 11.98 -1.64 -5.43
C HIS A 25 11.38 -1.03 -4.15
N LYS A 26 10.88 0.21 -4.21
CA LYS A 26 10.26 0.84 -3.03
C LYS A 26 8.96 0.15 -2.60
N VAL A 27 8.15 -0.32 -3.55
CA VAL A 27 6.96 -1.13 -3.25
C VAL A 27 7.36 -2.45 -2.55
N VAL A 28 8.39 -3.12 -3.04
CA VAL A 28 8.94 -4.35 -2.43
C VAL A 28 9.46 -4.06 -1.02
N ASP A 29 10.20 -2.97 -0.81
CA ASP A 29 10.70 -2.61 0.52
C ASP A 29 9.56 -2.37 1.52
N VAL A 30 8.44 -1.78 1.09
CA VAL A 30 7.27 -1.61 1.96
C VAL A 30 6.64 -2.96 2.29
N LEU A 31 6.46 -3.85 1.31
CA LEU A 31 5.91 -5.20 1.52
C LEU A 31 6.76 -6.02 2.51
N PHE A 32 8.08 -5.93 2.42
CA PHE A 32 9.01 -6.66 3.30
C PHE A 32 9.38 -5.89 4.57
N ALA A 33 8.64 -4.83 4.92
CA ALA A 33 8.88 -4.02 6.13
C ALA A 33 10.32 -3.46 6.23
N LYS A 34 10.93 -3.12 5.10
CA LYS A 34 12.24 -2.46 4.97
C LYS A 34 12.12 -0.97 4.65
N GLY A 35 10.99 -0.55 4.08
CA GLY A 35 10.71 0.81 3.66
C GLY A 35 9.48 1.41 4.32
N THR A 36 9.38 2.74 4.25
CA THR A 36 8.21 3.51 4.70
C THR A 36 7.41 3.96 3.47
N ALA A 37 6.09 3.76 3.53
CA ALA A 37 5.13 4.38 2.62
C ALA A 37 4.40 5.51 3.36
N ASN A 38 4.52 6.74 2.86
CA ASN A 38 3.88 7.92 3.44
C ASN A 38 3.15 8.78 2.40
N GLY A 39 3.05 8.31 1.16
CA GLY A 39 2.34 9.01 0.08
C GLY A 39 0.84 9.11 0.34
N ARG A 40 0.19 10.06 -0.33
CA ARG A 40 -1.26 10.20 -0.43
C ARG A 40 -1.63 10.41 -1.88
N LEU A 41 -2.80 9.92 -2.27
CA LEU A 41 -3.32 10.16 -3.61
C LEU A 41 -3.53 11.67 -3.82
N SER A 42 -2.95 12.22 -4.88
CA SER A 42 -3.19 13.61 -5.28
C SER A 42 -4.56 13.79 -5.96
N ALA A 43 -5.12 12.70 -6.50
CA ALA A 43 -6.41 12.66 -7.17
C ALA A 43 -7.12 11.33 -6.88
N SER A 44 -8.43 11.30 -7.04
CA SER A 44 -9.22 10.08 -6.89
C SER A 44 -8.88 9.05 -7.97
N ILE A 45 -8.89 7.76 -7.60
CA ILE A 45 -8.77 6.65 -8.55
C ILE A 45 -10.15 6.07 -8.78
N GLY A 46 -10.83 6.59 -9.81
CA GLY A 46 -12.21 6.23 -10.11
C GLY A 46 -13.10 6.34 -8.87
N GLY A 47 -13.89 5.29 -8.61
CA GLY A 47 -14.69 5.15 -7.39
C GLY A 47 -14.07 4.25 -6.32
N LEU A 48 -12.77 3.94 -6.39
CA LEU A 48 -12.09 3.01 -5.48
C LEU A 48 -11.46 3.71 -4.28
N PHE A 49 -10.73 4.79 -4.55
CA PHE A 49 -10.01 5.53 -3.54
C PHE A 49 -10.17 7.03 -3.79
N PRO A 50 -10.63 7.82 -2.80
CA PRO A 50 -10.76 9.26 -2.96
C PRO A 50 -9.38 9.95 -2.97
N ALA A 51 -9.32 11.17 -3.50
CA ALA A 51 -8.15 12.03 -3.34
C ALA A 51 -7.83 12.21 -1.85
N GLY A 52 -6.54 12.29 -1.53
CA GLY A 52 -6.04 12.32 -0.15
C GLY A 52 -5.98 10.95 0.52
N ALA A 53 -6.51 9.88 -0.07
CA ALA A 53 -6.42 8.54 0.52
C ALA A 53 -4.97 8.05 0.60
N GLY A 54 -4.69 7.26 1.63
CA GLY A 54 -3.40 6.63 1.89
C GLY A 54 -3.14 6.53 3.40
N VAL A 55 -2.33 5.55 3.79
CA VAL A 55 -1.95 5.33 5.18
C VAL A 55 -0.44 5.37 5.31
N THR A 56 0.06 5.88 6.44
CA THR A 56 1.49 5.86 6.71
C THR A 56 1.88 4.49 7.27
N ILE A 57 2.62 3.72 6.47
CA ILE A 57 3.18 2.43 6.87
C ILE A 57 4.66 2.62 7.13
N THR A 58 5.11 2.22 8.33
CA THR A 58 6.53 2.18 8.68
C THR A 58 6.93 0.73 8.98
N PRO A 59 8.23 0.39 8.90
CA PRO A 59 8.73 -0.92 9.32
C PRO A 59 8.28 -1.33 10.73
N LYS A 60 8.18 -0.36 11.65
CA LYS A 60 7.74 -0.60 13.04
C LYS A 60 6.26 -0.98 13.11
N HIS A 61 5.40 -0.34 12.32
CA HIS A 61 3.97 -0.66 12.28
C HIS A 61 3.71 -2.07 11.75
N LEU A 62 4.40 -2.48 10.68
CA LEU A 62 4.25 -3.83 10.11
C LEU A 62 4.67 -4.91 11.12
N ARG A 63 5.80 -4.73 11.81
CA ARG A 63 6.25 -5.68 12.85
C ARG A 63 5.26 -5.83 14.00
N ALA A 64 4.58 -4.74 14.38
CA ALA A 64 3.55 -4.78 15.42
C ALA A 64 2.28 -5.51 14.93
N MET A 65 1.91 -5.33 13.67
CA MET A 65 0.77 -6.02 13.05
C MET A 65 0.98 -7.54 12.96
N PHE A 66 2.17 -7.99 12.53
CA PHE A 66 2.50 -9.41 12.49
C PHE A 66 2.52 -10.08 13.86
N ARG A 67 2.97 -9.38 14.91
CA ARG A 67 2.87 -9.90 16.28
C ARG A 67 1.41 -10.12 16.69
N LYS A 68 0.54 -9.12 16.45
CA LYS A 68 -0.89 -9.19 16.79
C LYS A 68 -1.68 -10.27 16.02
N ILE A 69 -1.14 -10.79 14.91
CA ILE A 69 -1.76 -11.90 14.14
C ILE A 69 -1.33 -13.27 14.70
N MET A 70 -0.21 -13.35 15.44
CA MET A 70 0.28 -14.59 16.04
C MET A 70 -0.03 -14.73 17.54
N ASP A 71 -0.72 -13.74 18.11
CA ASP A 71 -1.32 -13.74 19.46
C ASP A 71 -2.85 -13.92 19.35
#